data_AF-A0AAV8RJ05-F1
#
_entry.id   AF-A0AAV8RJ05-F1
#
_cell.length_a   1.000
_cell.length_b   1.000
_cell.length_c   1.000
_cell.angle_alpha   90.00
_cell.angle_beta   90.00
_cell.angle_gamma   90.00
#
_symmetry.space_group_name_H-M   'P 1'
#
loop_
_entity.id
_entity.type
_entity.pdbx_description
1 polymer ?
#
loop_
_entity_poly.entity_id
_entity_poly.type
_entity_poly.pdbx_seq_one_letter_code
_entity_poly.pdbx_strand_id
1 'polypeptide(L)'
;MEVSRLAWLSLFNPRLRPRRSLQDLLLVLLLSFAGLRALIGRRHSRRPTYTCEQWAYCFKSLEEPRIRRNGQSFIVAGYYEMAVPEVDKQMLRELELMGFPTARATRALHFSGNFTIEAAINWVIEHENDPDIDQMPLVPINIEIENGTSWTTPDEVKIKLLKLWELARKKRDEEEQRLQREREKDRIRAGKELLQAKQINEENERKRLFIFFFCRMLLLRKVEKEQEKRAREKILQKLREDKAERRSKLGLQPQDPGDAKSALPSQEEKSSVSVNTATRAEHMRDCLRSLKKTHKDDDARVKRAFQTLLIYVRNVAMNLDAEKFRKIRLGNPNFQDRVARLKGGMEFLELCGFEKLEGDEYLYLPRDKVDMAVLSAALSQLNSAMENPFFGVL
;
A
#
# COMPACT_ATOMS: atom_id res chain seq x y z
N MET A 1 18.21 18.19 -44.25
CA MET A 1 17.35 18.81 -43.20
C MET A 1 17.44 17.95 -41.95
N GLU A 2 18.57 18.04 -41.25
CA GLU A 2 18.99 17.02 -40.29
C GLU A 2 19.51 17.68 -39.00
N VAL A 3 18.80 18.72 -38.54
CA VAL A 3 19.19 19.50 -37.36
C VAL A 3 18.08 19.52 -36.28
N SER A 4 16.91 18.95 -36.54
CA SER A 4 15.75 19.11 -35.64
C SER A 4 15.43 17.91 -34.76
N ARG A 5 16.21 16.83 -34.77
CA ARG A 5 16.00 15.65 -33.90
C ARG A 5 16.93 15.56 -32.69
N LEU A 6 17.91 16.46 -32.53
CA LEU A 6 18.84 16.44 -31.39
C LEU A 6 18.51 17.43 -30.26
N ALA A 7 17.41 18.18 -30.36
CA ALA A 7 17.02 19.14 -29.31
C ALA A 7 16.13 18.55 -28.19
N TRP A 8 15.58 17.34 -28.37
CA TRP A 8 14.62 16.75 -27.42
C TRP A 8 15.24 15.80 -26.38
N LEU A 9 16.53 15.43 -26.50
CA LEU A 9 17.19 14.48 -25.59
C LEU A 9 18.14 15.13 -24.56
N SER A 10 18.02 16.45 -24.32
CA SER A 10 18.88 17.17 -23.36
C SER A 10 18.17 17.60 -22.07
N LEU A 11 16.83 17.49 -22.00
CA LEU A 11 16.05 17.99 -20.84
C LEU A 11 15.91 16.99 -19.67
N PHE A 12 16.54 15.82 -19.72
CA PHE A 12 16.44 14.80 -18.67
C PHE A 12 17.81 14.24 -18.27
N ASN A 13 18.70 15.08 -17.72
CA ASN A 13 19.86 14.59 -16.99
C ASN A 13 20.23 15.54 -15.82
N PRO A 14 20.06 15.12 -14.55
CA PRO A 14 20.21 15.99 -13.38
C PRO A 14 21.67 16.04 -12.88
N ARG A 15 22.63 16.22 -13.79
CA ARG A 15 24.03 16.48 -13.43
C ARG A 15 24.59 17.51 -14.40
N LEU A 16 24.56 18.76 -13.97
CA LEU A 16 25.55 19.82 -14.17
C LEU A 16 24.87 21.16 -13.81
N ARG A 17 25.22 21.73 -12.65
CA ARG A 17 24.98 23.16 -12.40
C ARG A 17 25.89 23.96 -13.33
N PRO A 18 25.37 25.03 -13.94
CA PRO A 18 25.97 26.32 -13.61
C PRO A 18 24.90 27.37 -13.26
N ARG A 19 25.34 28.35 -12.46
CA ARG A 19 24.58 29.52 -12.03
C ARG A 19 23.93 30.21 -13.23
N ARG A 20 22.60 30.35 -13.23
CA ARG A 20 21.87 31.25 -14.15
C ARG A 20 21.19 32.34 -13.34
N SER A 21 21.41 33.57 -13.77
CA SER A 21 20.95 34.81 -13.13
C SER A 21 19.44 34.98 -13.30
N LEU A 22 18.84 35.82 -12.45
CA LEU A 22 17.41 36.17 -12.43
C LEU A 22 16.85 36.66 -13.79
N GLN A 23 17.70 36.99 -14.76
CA GLN A 23 17.30 37.42 -16.10
C GLN A 23 16.88 36.25 -17.01
N ASP A 24 17.42 35.05 -16.83
CA ASP A 24 17.07 33.88 -17.66
C ASP A 24 15.68 33.31 -17.30
N LEU A 25 15.25 33.44 -16.05
CA LEU A 25 13.90 33.03 -15.61
C LEU A 25 12.81 33.98 -16.11
N LEU A 26 13.12 35.26 -16.31
CA LEU A 26 12.16 36.24 -16.83
C LEU A 26 11.88 36.03 -18.33
N LEU A 27 12.87 35.59 -19.11
CA LEU A 27 12.73 35.30 -20.54
C LEU A 27 11.87 34.06 -20.82
N VAL A 28 11.94 33.04 -19.96
CA VAL A 28 11.09 31.83 -20.07
C VAL A 28 9.64 32.11 -19.68
N LEU A 29 9.41 33.00 -18.70
CA LEU A 29 8.07 33.46 -18.33
C LEU A 29 7.45 34.39 -19.40
N LEU A 30 8.24 35.27 -20.02
CA LEU A 30 7.76 36.16 -21.10
C LEU A 30 7.46 35.41 -22.41
N LEU A 31 8.21 34.36 -22.74
CA LEU A 31 7.93 33.52 -23.91
C LEU A 31 6.70 32.61 -23.71
N SER A 32 6.34 32.28 -22.47
CA SER A 32 5.07 31.57 -22.17
C SER A 32 3.84 32.50 -22.23
N PHE A 33 4.00 33.78 -21.91
CA PHE A 33 2.91 34.77 -22.00
C PHE A 33 2.62 35.26 -23.43
N ALA A 34 3.61 35.19 -24.34
CA ALA A 34 3.41 35.55 -25.74
C ALA A 34 2.60 34.50 -26.53
N GLY A 35 2.67 33.21 -26.15
CA GLY A 35 1.89 32.14 -26.77
C GLY A 35 0.39 32.17 -26.41
N LEU A 36 0.02 32.75 -25.27
CA LEU A 36 -1.37 32.81 -24.81
C LEU A 36 -2.14 34.03 -25.35
N ARG A 37 -1.44 34.99 -25.99
CA ARG A 37 -2.03 36.25 -26.49
C ARG A 37 -2.43 36.20 -27.98
N ALA A 38 -2.15 35.10 -28.68
CA ALA A 38 -2.48 34.91 -30.09
C ALA A 38 -3.84 34.21 -30.34
N LEU A 39 -4.57 33.80 -29.30
CA LEU A 39 -5.88 33.15 -29.43
C LEU A 39 -7.07 34.06 -29.04
N ILE A 40 -6.82 35.35 -28.82
CA ILE A 40 -7.86 36.37 -28.54
C ILE A 40 -7.69 37.49 -29.56
N GLY A 41 -8.38 37.39 -30.69
CA GLY A 41 -8.54 38.53 -31.59
C GLY A 41 -8.68 38.19 -33.07
N ARG A 42 -9.87 37.76 -33.49
CA ARG A 42 -10.57 38.23 -34.72
C ARG A 42 -11.89 37.48 -34.90
N ARG A 43 -12.99 38.09 -34.42
CA ARG A 43 -14.12 38.50 -35.27
C ARG A 43 -15.14 39.27 -34.43
N HIS A 44 -15.23 40.56 -34.74
CA HIS A 44 -16.41 41.37 -34.52
C HIS A 44 -17.60 40.71 -35.22
N SER A 45 -18.71 40.54 -34.50
CA SER A 45 -20.01 41.19 -34.79
C SER A 45 -21.15 40.33 -34.26
N ARG A 46 -22.04 40.98 -33.49
CA ARG A 46 -23.33 40.52 -32.93
C ARG A 46 -23.26 39.61 -31.69
N ARG A 47 -22.99 40.24 -30.54
CA ARG A 47 -23.75 39.95 -29.32
C ARG A 47 -24.78 41.07 -29.15
N PRO A 48 -26.07 40.79 -28.91
CA PRO A 48 -26.87 41.68 -28.10
C PRO A 48 -26.50 41.45 -26.63
N THR A 49 -26.18 42.55 -25.96
CA THR A 49 -26.17 42.70 -24.52
C THR A 49 -27.61 42.72 -24.02
N TYR A 50 -27.97 41.77 -23.15
CA TYR A 50 -29.06 41.92 -22.17
C TYR A 50 -28.53 41.28 -20.88
N THR A 51 -27.95 42.10 -20.01
CA THR A 51 -28.55 42.60 -18.76
C THR A 51 -29.04 41.48 -17.83
N CYS A 52 -28.62 41.62 -16.58
CA CYS A 52 -28.88 40.77 -15.42
C CYS A 52 -30.38 40.66 -15.03
N GLU A 53 -31.32 40.97 -15.94
CA GLU A 53 -32.76 41.03 -15.67
C GLU A 53 -33.58 39.91 -16.34
N GLN A 54 -32.98 39.03 -17.15
CA GLN A 54 -33.73 37.93 -17.80
C GLN A 54 -33.57 36.54 -17.17
N TRP A 55 -32.60 36.33 -16.26
CA TRP A 55 -32.55 35.11 -15.44
C TRP A 55 -33.35 35.23 -14.13
N ALA A 56 -33.82 36.43 -13.80
CA ALA A 56 -34.70 36.70 -12.65
C ALA A 56 -36.20 36.56 -12.97
N TYR A 57 -36.57 36.43 -14.26
CA TYR A 57 -37.97 36.30 -14.68
C TYR A 57 -38.46 34.85 -14.89
N CYS A 58 -37.59 33.84 -14.86
CA CYS A 58 -37.99 32.43 -15.00
C CYS A 58 -38.14 31.70 -13.65
N PHE A 59 -37.82 32.34 -12.52
CA PHE A 59 -37.92 31.74 -11.18
C PHE A 59 -38.85 32.51 -10.22
N LYS A 60 -39.62 33.47 -10.75
CA LYS A 60 -40.54 34.34 -9.97
C LYS A 60 -41.91 34.49 -10.63
N SER A 61 -42.52 33.36 -10.99
CA SER A 61 -43.95 33.26 -11.31
C SER A 61 -44.49 31.88 -10.88
N LEU A 62 -44.23 31.53 -9.62
CA LEU A 62 -45.14 30.71 -8.83
C LEU A 62 -45.88 31.66 -7.90
N GLU A 63 -46.70 32.50 -8.52
CA GLU A 63 -47.68 33.33 -7.83
C GLU A 63 -48.99 32.53 -7.76
N GLU A 64 -49.59 32.57 -6.59
CA GLU A 64 -50.68 31.74 -6.09
C GLU A 64 -51.88 31.61 -7.06
N PRO A 65 -52.61 30.48 -7.03
CA PRO A 65 -53.80 30.32 -7.85
C PRO A 65 -54.91 31.30 -7.39
N ARG A 66 -55.09 32.40 -8.14
CA ARG A 66 -56.30 33.23 -8.07
C ARG A 66 -57.50 32.41 -8.56
N ILE A 67 -58.34 32.00 -7.61
CA ILE A 67 -59.64 31.40 -7.88
C ILE A 67 -60.58 32.48 -8.43
N ARG A 68 -60.76 32.52 -9.76
CA ARG A 68 -61.97 33.11 -10.36
C ARG A 68 -63.04 32.02 -10.39
N ARG A 69 -64.11 32.21 -9.60
CA ARG A 69 -65.38 31.52 -9.82
C ARG A 69 -65.94 31.98 -11.16
N ASN A 70 -66.06 31.06 -12.11
CA ASN A 70 -67.20 30.94 -13.01
C ASN A 70 -67.17 29.52 -13.56
N GLY A 71 -68.29 28.82 -13.44
CA GLY A 71 -68.39 27.40 -13.71
C GLY A 71 -68.09 27.08 -15.17
N GLN A 72 -67.16 26.15 -15.37
CA GLN A 72 -67.12 25.15 -16.45
C GLN A 72 -65.86 24.30 -16.26
N SER A 73 -66.05 22.98 -16.20
CA SER A 73 -65.07 21.88 -16.38
C SER A 73 -63.64 22.08 -15.85
N PHE A 74 -63.35 21.41 -14.73
CA PHE A 74 -62.01 21.24 -14.16
C PHE A 74 -61.20 20.28 -15.05
N ILE A 75 -60.36 20.80 -15.95
CA ILE A 75 -59.34 19.97 -16.62
C ILE A 75 -58.20 19.77 -15.61
N VAL A 76 -58.13 18.57 -15.02
CA VAL A 76 -56.97 18.13 -14.25
C VAL A 76 -55.82 18.01 -15.25
N ALA A 77 -54.82 18.88 -15.14
CA ALA A 77 -53.56 18.71 -15.85
C ALA A 77 -52.84 17.48 -15.28
N GLY A 78 -53.17 16.31 -15.84
CA GLY A 78 -52.44 15.07 -15.62
C GLY A 78 -51.01 15.24 -16.12
N TYR A 79 -50.05 14.81 -15.31
CA TYR A 79 -48.69 14.60 -15.80
C TYR A 79 -48.75 13.45 -16.81
N TYR A 80 -48.65 13.76 -18.11
CA TYR A 80 -48.47 12.76 -19.15
C TYR A 80 -47.03 12.24 -19.06
N GLU A 81 -46.83 11.12 -18.38
CA GLU A 81 -45.59 10.36 -18.51
C GLU A 81 -45.62 9.69 -19.88
N MET A 82 -44.86 10.25 -20.81
CA MET A 82 -44.73 9.76 -22.19
C MET A 82 -43.88 8.49 -22.17
N ALA A 83 -44.52 7.35 -22.01
CA ALA A 83 -43.86 6.05 -22.01
C ALA A 83 -44.08 5.33 -23.35
N VAL A 84 -43.11 4.49 -23.71
CA VAL A 84 -43.17 3.63 -24.88
C VAL A 84 -44.28 2.59 -24.67
N PRO A 85 -45.19 2.38 -25.64
CA PRO A 85 -46.26 1.39 -25.50
C PRO A 85 -45.68 -0.01 -25.31
N GLU A 86 -46.29 -0.78 -24.41
CA GLU A 86 -45.88 -2.16 -24.16
C GLU A 86 -46.42 -3.06 -25.28
N VAL A 87 -45.51 -3.71 -26.01
CA VAL A 87 -45.78 -4.52 -27.20
C VAL A 87 -45.23 -5.94 -26.99
N ASP A 88 -45.86 -6.95 -27.61
CA ASP A 88 -45.38 -8.34 -27.53
C ASP A 88 -43.96 -8.47 -28.10
N LYS A 89 -43.03 -8.85 -27.21
CA LYS A 89 -41.60 -8.98 -27.49
C LYS A 89 -41.29 -10.08 -28.50
N GLN A 90 -42.16 -11.08 -28.66
CA GLN A 90 -41.96 -12.13 -29.66
C GLN A 90 -42.24 -11.60 -31.07
N MET A 91 -43.40 -11.00 -31.28
CA MET A 91 -43.78 -10.40 -32.58
C MET A 91 -42.84 -9.25 -32.96
N LEU A 92 -42.40 -8.45 -31.98
CA LEU A 92 -41.42 -7.37 -32.22
C LEU A 92 -40.10 -7.91 -32.77
N ARG A 93 -39.58 -9.00 -32.20
CA ARG A 93 -38.34 -9.64 -32.69
C ARG A 93 -38.48 -10.21 -34.10
N GLU A 94 -39.64 -10.79 -34.42
CA GLU A 94 -39.88 -11.33 -35.76
C GLU A 94 -39.92 -10.22 -36.82
N LEU A 95 -40.50 -9.06 -36.50
CA LEU A 95 -40.47 -7.88 -37.37
C LEU A 95 -39.07 -7.25 -37.47
N GLU A 96 -38.28 -7.26 -36.39
CA GLU A 96 -36.87 -6.85 -36.42
C GLU A 96 -36.03 -7.77 -37.31
N LEU A 97 -36.30 -9.09 -37.28
CA LEU A 97 -35.64 -10.06 -38.14
C LEU A 97 -36.01 -9.90 -39.62
N MET A 98 -37.21 -9.39 -39.92
CA MET A 98 -37.63 -9.00 -41.27
C MET A 98 -37.02 -7.66 -41.73
N GLY A 99 -36.29 -6.97 -40.86
CA GLY A 99 -35.56 -5.74 -41.17
C GLY A 99 -36.30 -4.44 -40.87
N PHE A 100 -37.44 -4.48 -40.17
CA PHE A 100 -38.15 -3.27 -39.76
C PHE A 100 -37.49 -2.63 -38.52
N PRO A 101 -37.28 -1.30 -38.50
CA PRO A 101 -36.78 -0.60 -37.31
C PRO A 101 -37.66 -0.81 -36.08
N THR A 102 -37.06 -0.95 -34.90
CA THR A 102 -37.77 -1.19 -33.63
C THR A 102 -38.89 -0.18 -33.36
N ALA A 103 -38.67 1.10 -33.69
CA ALA A 103 -39.68 2.15 -33.53
C ALA A 103 -40.92 1.93 -34.43
N ARG A 104 -40.68 1.58 -35.70
CA ARG A 104 -41.71 1.28 -36.70
C ARG A 104 -42.49 0.02 -36.35
N ALA A 105 -41.78 -1.04 -35.96
CA ALA A 105 -42.39 -2.31 -35.54
C ALA A 105 -43.23 -2.14 -34.26
N THR A 106 -42.75 -1.36 -33.29
CA THR A 106 -43.50 -1.03 -32.06
C THR A 106 -44.77 -0.24 -32.38
N ARG A 107 -44.70 0.73 -33.31
CA ARG A 107 -45.86 1.53 -33.75
C ARG A 107 -46.89 0.66 -34.48
N ALA A 108 -46.43 -0.18 -35.40
CA ALA A 108 -47.29 -1.09 -36.15
C ALA A 108 -48.00 -2.11 -35.27
N LEU A 109 -47.29 -2.70 -34.31
CA LEU A 109 -47.88 -3.64 -33.36
C LEU A 109 -48.88 -2.97 -32.42
N HIS A 110 -48.60 -1.73 -32.02
CA HIS A 110 -49.52 -0.93 -31.21
C HIS A 110 -50.83 -0.61 -31.95
N PHE A 111 -50.76 -0.12 -33.20
CA PHE A 111 -51.96 0.22 -33.98
C PHE A 111 -52.70 -1.00 -34.54
N SER A 112 -52.00 -2.11 -34.78
CA SER A 112 -52.62 -3.39 -35.12
C SER A 112 -53.15 -4.15 -33.90
N GLY A 113 -53.04 -3.61 -32.69
CA GLY A 113 -53.61 -4.21 -31.47
C GLY A 113 -52.99 -5.55 -31.06
N ASN A 114 -51.76 -5.84 -31.48
CA ASN A 114 -51.05 -7.10 -31.22
C ASN A 114 -51.78 -8.39 -31.70
N PHE A 115 -52.68 -8.32 -32.71
CA PHE A 115 -53.50 -9.48 -33.11
C PHE A 115 -52.72 -10.54 -33.92
N THR A 116 -51.96 -10.14 -34.94
CA THR A 116 -51.12 -11.03 -35.76
C THR A 116 -49.97 -10.24 -36.38
N ILE A 117 -48.87 -10.93 -36.74
CA ILE A 117 -47.70 -10.31 -37.38
C ILE A 117 -48.04 -9.78 -38.78
N GLU A 118 -48.89 -10.49 -39.52
CA GLU A 118 -49.34 -10.08 -40.86
C GLU A 118 -50.14 -8.77 -40.84
N ALA A 119 -50.96 -8.56 -39.80
CA ALA A 119 -51.69 -7.30 -39.62
C ALA A 119 -50.73 -6.12 -39.32
N ALA A 120 -49.66 -6.36 -38.56
CA ALA A 120 -48.62 -5.36 -38.33
C ALA A 120 -47.84 -5.03 -39.61
N ILE A 121 -47.52 -6.04 -40.44
CA ILE A 121 -46.86 -5.85 -41.73
C ILE A 121 -47.77 -5.05 -42.68
N ASN A 122 -49.06 -5.38 -42.76
CA ASN A 122 -50.00 -4.64 -43.60
C ASN A 122 -50.09 -3.16 -43.18
N TRP A 123 -50.11 -2.89 -41.87
CA TRP A 123 -50.09 -1.53 -41.35
C TRP A 123 -48.80 -0.77 -41.73
N VAL A 124 -47.63 -1.42 -41.66
CA VAL A 124 -46.35 -0.81 -42.07
C VAL A 124 -46.36 -0.44 -43.55
N ILE A 125 -46.90 -1.30 -44.42
CA ILE A 125 -46.96 -1.06 -45.86
C ILE A 125 -47.89 0.12 -46.18
N GLU A 126 -49.04 0.19 -45.50
CA GLU A 126 -50.02 1.27 -45.70
C GLU A 126 -49.48 2.65 -45.28
N HIS A 127 -48.53 2.69 -44.34
CA HIS A 127 -48.00 3.92 -43.73
C HIS A 127 -46.51 4.17 -44.05
N GLU A 128 -45.92 3.46 -45.02
CA GLU A 128 -44.48 3.52 -45.33
C GLU A 128 -43.98 4.92 -45.73
N ASN A 129 -44.86 5.77 -46.25
CA ASN A 129 -44.53 7.13 -46.70
C ASN A 129 -44.66 8.21 -45.63
N ASP A 130 -45.05 7.85 -44.40
CA ASP A 130 -45.22 8.82 -43.32
C ASP A 130 -43.84 9.27 -42.78
N PRO A 131 -43.54 10.59 -42.75
CA PRO A 131 -42.21 11.11 -42.38
C PRO A 131 -41.83 10.86 -40.91
N ASP A 132 -42.78 10.45 -40.08
CA ASP A 132 -42.64 10.17 -38.65
C ASP A 132 -42.75 8.67 -38.30
N ILE A 133 -42.82 7.77 -39.29
CA ILE A 133 -42.99 6.32 -39.07
C ILE A 133 -41.85 5.69 -38.25
N ASP A 134 -40.63 6.22 -38.34
CA ASP A 134 -39.46 5.73 -37.61
C ASP A 134 -39.25 6.40 -36.25
N GLN A 135 -40.15 7.29 -35.83
CA GLN A 135 -40.12 7.88 -34.49
C GLN A 135 -40.84 6.99 -33.49
N MET A 136 -40.22 6.80 -32.32
CA MET A 136 -40.79 5.97 -31.25
C MET A 136 -42.14 6.54 -30.80
N PRO A 137 -43.24 5.79 -30.89
CA PRO A 137 -44.55 6.30 -30.49
C PRO A 137 -44.56 6.52 -28.98
N LEU A 138 -44.99 7.71 -28.57
CA LEU A 138 -45.23 8.04 -27.17
C LEU A 138 -46.73 8.08 -26.96
N VAL A 139 -47.26 7.11 -26.20
CA VAL A 139 -48.71 6.98 -25.99
C VAL A 139 -49.02 7.27 -24.52
N PRO A 140 -50.08 8.04 -24.21
CA PRO A 140 -50.54 8.21 -22.84
C PRO A 140 -50.94 6.86 -22.24
N ILE A 141 -50.24 6.40 -21.20
CA ILE A 141 -50.68 5.24 -20.43
C ILE A 141 -51.88 5.67 -19.57
N ASN A 142 -53.07 5.19 -19.92
CA ASN A 142 -54.20 5.20 -19.00
C ASN A 142 -53.98 4.07 -17.99
N ILE A 143 -53.50 4.41 -16.79
CA ILE A 143 -53.53 3.46 -15.67
C ILE A 143 -55.00 3.40 -15.24
N GLU A 144 -55.71 2.34 -15.65
CA GLU A 144 -56.99 1.98 -15.04
C GLU A 144 -56.69 1.51 -13.61
N ILE A 145 -56.75 2.46 -12.67
CA ILE A 145 -56.67 2.14 -11.27
C ILE A 145 -58.04 1.56 -10.86
N GLU A 146 -58.16 0.23 -10.87
CA GLU A 146 -59.20 -0.47 -10.11
C GLU A 146 -58.98 -0.24 -8.61
N ASN A 147 -59.39 0.92 -8.12
CA ASN A 147 -59.36 1.25 -6.70
C ASN A 147 -60.62 0.73 -6.01
N GLY A 148 -60.58 -0.54 -5.62
CA GLY A 148 -61.36 -1.06 -4.51
C GLY A 148 -60.80 -0.55 -3.18
N THR A 149 -60.83 0.75 -2.91
CA THR A 149 -60.77 1.29 -1.53
C THR A 149 -61.37 2.70 -1.50
N SER A 150 -62.29 2.90 -0.56
CA SER A 150 -63.08 4.11 -0.28
C SER A 150 -62.35 5.45 -0.48
N TRP A 151 -63.03 6.36 -1.18
CA TRP A 151 -62.83 7.81 -1.23
C TRP A 151 -62.18 8.43 0.02
N THR A 152 -60.86 8.59 0.03
CA THR A 152 -60.22 9.68 0.77
C THR A 152 -60.30 10.94 -0.07
N THR A 153 -60.59 12.07 0.57
CA THR A 153 -60.77 13.35 -0.12
C THR A 153 -59.51 13.71 -0.95
N PRO A 154 -59.65 14.39 -2.11
CA PRO A 154 -58.51 14.77 -2.96
C PRO A 154 -57.41 15.56 -2.24
N ASP A 155 -57.75 16.21 -1.12
CA ASP A 155 -56.82 17.01 -0.33
C ASP A 155 -55.94 16.15 0.59
N GLU A 156 -56.43 15.00 1.08
CA GLU A 156 -55.62 14.06 1.85
C GLU A 156 -54.54 13.37 1.00
N VAL A 157 -54.85 13.08 -0.25
CA VAL A 157 -53.89 12.50 -1.21
C VAL A 157 -52.76 13.49 -1.51
N LYS A 158 -53.09 14.78 -1.70
CA LYS A 158 -52.08 15.86 -1.88
C LYS A 158 -51.19 16.01 -0.65
N ILE A 159 -51.77 15.97 0.56
CA ILE A 159 -50.99 16.06 1.82
C ILE A 159 -50.05 14.87 1.97
N LYS A 160 -50.50 13.65 1.64
CA LYS A 160 -49.64 12.44 1.67
C LYS A 160 -48.52 12.52 0.65
N LEU A 161 -48.81 12.96 -0.58
CA LEU A 161 -47.80 13.19 -1.62
C LEU A 161 -46.76 14.21 -1.17
N LEU A 162 -47.18 15.39 -0.69
CA LEU A 162 -46.26 16.43 -0.21
C LEU A 162 -45.32 15.93 0.90
N LYS A 163 -45.85 15.17 1.86
CA LYS A 163 -45.04 14.53 2.91
C LYS A 163 -44.00 13.55 2.35
N LEU A 164 -44.34 12.76 1.34
CA LEU A 164 -43.40 11.86 0.68
C LEU A 164 -42.30 12.63 -0.07
N TRP A 165 -42.65 13.73 -0.75
CA TRP A 165 -41.68 14.61 -1.44
C TRP A 165 -40.71 15.29 -0.47
N GLU A 166 -41.19 15.75 0.68
CA GLU A 166 -40.36 16.34 1.75
C GLU A 166 -39.41 15.31 2.37
N LEU A 167 -39.89 14.10 2.64
CA LEU A 167 -39.04 13.00 3.12
C LEU A 167 -37.97 12.63 2.09
N ALA A 168 -38.31 12.59 0.81
CA ALA A 168 -37.36 12.32 -0.27
C ALA A 168 -36.30 13.43 -0.39
N ARG A 169 -36.70 14.70 -0.22
CA ARG A 169 -35.77 15.84 -0.21
C ARG A 169 -34.82 15.77 0.99
N LYS A 170 -35.37 15.55 2.19
CA LYS A 170 -34.58 15.40 3.43
C LYS A 170 -33.57 14.24 3.34
N LYS A 171 -33.96 13.10 2.77
CA LYS A 171 -33.03 11.97 2.53
C LYS A 171 -31.88 12.36 1.60
N ARG A 172 -32.16 13.04 0.48
CA ARG A 172 -31.10 13.51 -0.43
C ARG A 172 -30.14 14.48 0.25
N ASP A 173 -30.67 15.43 1.03
CA ASP A 173 -29.84 16.39 1.76
C ASP A 173 -28.98 15.69 2.83
N GLU A 174 -29.52 14.69 3.54
CA GLU A 174 -28.78 13.87 4.49
C GLU A 174 -27.69 13.02 3.82
N GLU A 175 -27.98 12.42 2.66
CA GLU A 175 -27.02 11.66 1.86
C GLU A 175 -25.90 12.55 1.31
N GLU A 176 -26.23 13.74 0.82
CA GLU A 176 -25.25 14.71 0.35
C GLU A 176 -24.34 15.17 1.49
N GLN A 177 -24.89 15.45 2.67
CA GLN A 177 -24.09 15.77 3.86
C GLN A 177 -23.21 14.60 4.31
N ARG A 178 -23.67 13.35 4.18
CA ARG A 178 -22.84 12.16 4.45
C ARG A 178 -21.67 12.09 3.49
N LEU A 179 -21.93 12.27 2.20
CA LEU A 179 -20.90 12.27 1.17
C LEU A 179 -19.89 13.41 1.35
N GLN A 180 -20.36 14.60 1.74
CA GLN A 180 -19.48 15.74 2.06
C GLN A 180 -18.59 15.42 3.27
N ARG A 181 -19.14 14.80 4.32
CA ARG A 181 -18.36 14.35 5.49
C ARG A 181 -17.34 13.29 5.13
N GLU A 182 -17.65 12.39 4.20
CA GLU A 182 -16.71 11.37 3.72
C GLU A 182 -15.57 11.99 2.91
N ARG A 183 -15.88 12.88 1.95
CA ARG A 183 -14.86 13.62 1.19
C ARG A 183 -13.92 14.41 2.09
N GLU A 184 -14.46 15.03 3.14
CA GLU A 184 -13.66 15.78 4.11
C GLU A 184 -12.74 14.86 4.93
N LYS A 185 -13.26 13.72 5.37
CA LYS A 185 -12.45 12.68 6.05
C LYS A 185 -11.35 12.14 5.14
N ASP A 186 -11.63 11.91 3.88
CA ASP A 186 -10.66 11.41 2.90
C ASP A 186 -9.58 12.45 2.61
N ARG A 187 -9.93 13.74 2.54
CA ARG A 187 -8.96 14.84 2.44
C ARG A 187 -8.02 14.87 3.65
N ILE A 188 -8.56 14.75 4.87
CA ILE A 188 -7.77 14.72 6.11
C ILE A 188 -6.87 13.48 6.15
N ARG A 189 -7.41 12.31 5.75
CA ARG A 189 -6.66 11.06 5.67
C ARG A 189 -5.50 11.18 4.70
N ALA A 190 -5.77 11.65 3.48
CA ALA A 190 -4.75 11.88 2.45
C ALA A 190 -3.67 12.86 2.93
N GLY A 191 -4.04 13.95 3.62
CA GLY A 191 -3.08 14.88 4.20
C GLY A 191 -2.19 14.26 5.28
N LYS A 192 -2.77 13.41 6.15
CA LYS A 192 -2.03 12.70 7.19
C LYS A 192 -1.10 11.63 6.60
N GLU A 193 -1.57 10.89 5.61
CA GLU A 193 -0.79 9.88 4.89
C GLU A 193 0.40 10.52 4.15
N LEU A 194 0.20 11.68 3.51
CA LEU A 194 1.28 12.44 2.88
C LEU A 194 2.36 12.84 3.89
N LEU A 195 1.95 13.34 5.06
CA LEU A 195 2.88 13.74 6.11
C LEU A 195 3.64 12.53 6.70
N GLN A 196 2.93 11.42 6.92
CA GLN A 196 3.54 10.16 7.37
C GLN A 196 4.54 9.61 6.35
N ALA A 197 4.20 9.61 5.06
CA ALA A 197 5.09 9.20 3.99
C ALA A 197 6.37 10.05 3.96
N LYS A 198 6.25 11.36 4.16
CA LYS A 198 7.40 12.27 4.26
C LYS A 198 8.30 11.93 5.45
N GLN A 199 7.73 11.72 6.63
CA GLN A 199 8.49 11.34 7.84
C GLN A 199 9.21 10.00 7.65
N ILE A 200 8.55 9.01 7.06
CA ILE A 200 9.15 7.71 6.75
C ILE A 200 10.32 7.86 5.78
N ASN A 201 10.19 8.69 4.74
CA ASN A 201 11.28 8.93 3.81
C ASN A 201 12.49 9.60 4.50
N GLU A 202 12.26 10.62 5.33
CA GLU A 202 13.32 11.28 6.10
C GLU A 202 14.02 10.30 7.07
N GLU A 203 13.26 9.42 7.74
CA GLU A 203 13.83 8.40 8.62
C GLU A 203 14.65 7.36 7.84
N ASN A 204 14.18 6.97 6.66
CA ASN A 204 14.92 6.06 5.78
C ASN A 204 16.22 6.70 5.27
N GLU A 205 16.22 7.99 4.96
CA GLU A 205 17.44 8.73 4.62
C GLU A 205 18.42 8.76 5.80
N ARG A 206 17.94 9.03 7.01
CA ARG A 206 18.77 8.96 8.23
C ARG A 206 19.35 7.57 8.45
N LYS A 207 18.56 6.52 8.25
CA LYS A 207 19.02 5.12 8.33
C LYS A 207 20.10 4.84 7.29
N ARG A 208 19.94 5.30 6.05
CA ARG A 208 20.95 5.16 4.99
C ARG A 208 22.24 5.89 5.34
N LEU A 209 22.14 7.14 5.82
CA LEU A 209 23.31 7.91 6.27
C LEU A 209 24.02 7.23 7.44
N PHE A 210 23.26 6.71 8.40
CA PHE A 210 23.80 5.99 9.53
C PHE A 210 24.54 4.72 9.09
N ILE A 211 23.92 3.89 8.23
CA ILE A 211 24.54 2.68 7.67
C ILE A 211 25.81 3.04 6.91
N PHE A 212 25.77 4.09 6.07
CA PHE A 212 26.93 4.57 5.33
C PHE A 212 28.07 4.98 6.26
N PHE A 213 27.77 5.77 7.30
CA PHE A 213 28.76 6.21 8.28
C PHE A 213 29.36 5.03 9.05
N PHE A 214 28.52 4.09 9.49
CA PHE A 214 28.94 2.89 10.19
C PHE A 214 29.86 2.01 9.34
N CYS A 215 29.48 1.74 8.08
CA CYS A 215 30.32 1.01 7.12
C CYS A 215 31.66 1.69 6.90
N ARG A 216 31.68 3.02 6.71
CA ARG A 216 32.92 3.80 6.57
C ARG A 216 33.80 3.69 7.81
N MET A 217 33.23 3.83 8.99
CA MET A 217 33.96 3.69 10.26
C MET A 217 34.57 2.28 10.40
N LEU A 218 33.81 1.23 10.08
CA LEU A 218 34.32 -0.14 10.10
C LEU A 218 35.47 -0.35 9.11
N LEU A 219 35.35 0.22 7.91
CA LEU A 219 36.41 0.16 6.89
C LEU A 219 37.68 0.83 7.41
N LEU A 220 37.57 2.01 8.01
CA LEU A 220 38.71 2.73 8.60
C LEU A 220 39.40 1.90 9.69
N ARG A 221 38.63 1.29 10.60
CA ARG A 221 39.20 0.41 11.65
C ARG A 221 39.89 -0.83 11.08
N LYS A 222 39.43 -1.37 9.94
CA LYS A 222 40.12 -2.48 9.26
C LYS A 222 41.43 -2.01 8.64
N VAL A 223 41.44 -0.85 7.99
CA VAL A 223 42.63 -0.26 7.39
C VAL A 223 43.69 0.06 8.46
N GLU A 224 43.31 0.65 9.58
CA GLU A 224 44.21 0.92 10.71
C GLU A 224 44.87 -0.37 11.23
N LYS A 225 44.07 -1.43 11.43
CA LYS A 225 44.59 -2.74 11.84
C LYS A 225 45.54 -3.35 10.82
N GLU A 226 45.26 -3.23 9.52
CA GLU A 226 46.18 -3.71 8.48
C GLU A 226 47.47 -2.91 8.44
N GLN A 227 47.42 -1.58 8.61
CA GLN A 227 48.61 -0.75 8.70
C GLN A 227 49.46 -1.11 9.92
N GLU A 228 48.83 -1.35 11.07
CA GLU A 228 49.53 -1.81 12.28
C GLU A 228 50.19 -3.17 12.08
N LYS A 229 49.50 -4.12 11.43
CA LYS A 229 50.08 -5.44 11.07
C LYS A 229 51.28 -5.29 10.14
N ARG A 230 51.16 -4.49 9.07
CA ARG A 230 52.28 -4.23 8.15
C ARG A 230 53.45 -3.55 8.85
N ALA A 231 53.21 -2.64 9.79
CA ALA A 231 54.26 -2.02 10.59
C ALA A 231 54.96 -3.03 11.51
N ARG A 232 54.19 -3.90 12.18
CA ARG A 232 54.70 -4.98 13.02
C ARG A 232 55.52 -5.98 12.21
N GLU A 233 55.05 -6.38 11.03
CA GLU A 233 55.78 -7.27 10.12
C GLU A 233 57.11 -6.66 9.68
N LYS A 234 57.15 -5.36 9.34
CA LYS A 234 58.41 -4.65 9.02
C LYS A 234 59.40 -4.66 10.19
N ILE A 235 58.92 -4.45 11.41
CA ILE A 235 59.78 -4.51 12.62
C ILE A 235 60.28 -5.93 12.84
N LEU A 236 59.41 -6.93 12.70
CA LEU A 236 59.76 -8.35 12.84
C LEU A 236 60.79 -8.77 11.78
N GLN A 237 60.63 -8.31 10.54
CA GLN A 237 61.57 -8.56 9.46
C GLN A 237 62.95 -7.96 9.77
N LYS A 238 63.00 -6.69 10.20
CA LYS A 238 64.26 -6.05 10.63
C LYS A 238 64.94 -6.79 11.78
N LEU A 239 64.18 -7.24 12.77
CA LEU A 239 64.71 -8.05 13.88
C LEU A 239 65.25 -9.40 13.38
N ARG A 240 64.61 -10.02 12.39
CA ARG A 240 65.04 -11.28 11.79
C ARG A 240 66.35 -11.12 11.00
N GLU A 241 66.45 -10.04 10.22
CA GLU A 241 67.66 -9.68 9.48
C GLU A 241 68.82 -9.37 10.43
N ASP A 242 68.62 -8.55 11.46
CA ASP A 242 69.64 -8.26 12.48
C ASP A 242 70.08 -9.51 13.26
N LYS A 243 69.14 -10.39 13.61
CA LYS A 243 69.45 -11.68 14.25
C LYS A 243 70.27 -12.59 13.32
N ALA A 244 69.96 -12.61 12.02
CA ALA A 244 70.70 -13.37 11.02
C ALA A 244 72.11 -12.79 10.79
N GLU A 245 72.26 -11.47 10.72
CA GLU A 245 73.56 -10.80 10.58
C GLU A 245 74.46 -11.07 11.80
N ARG A 246 73.90 -11.00 13.02
CA ARG A 246 74.63 -11.35 14.24
C ARG A 246 75.04 -12.83 14.27
N ARG A 247 74.17 -13.75 13.84
CA ARG A 247 74.54 -15.18 13.69
C ARG A 247 75.64 -15.39 12.65
N SER A 248 75.58 -14.67 11.52
CA SER A 248 76.61 -14.73 10.47
C SER A 248 77.96 -14.19 10.96
N LYS A 249 77.97 -13.08 11.71
CA LYS A 249 79.21 -12.52 12.31
C LYS A 249 79.82 -13.42 13.39
N LEU A 250 79.00 -14.24 14.06
CA LEU A 250 79.44 -15.25 15.02
C LEU A 250 79.89 -16.57 14.37
N GLY A 251 79.86 -16.68 13.03
CA GLY A 251 80.37 -17.86 12.31
C GLY A 251 79.45 -19.10 12.35
N LEU A 252 78.18 -18.96 12.73
CA LEU A 252 77.20 -20.05 12.75
C LEU A 252 76.44 -20.13 11.41
N GLN A 253 76.33 -21.33 10.82
CA GLN A 253 75.62 -21.55 9.55
C GLN A 253 74.11 -21.28 9.65
N PRO A 254 73.42 -20.96 8.53
CA PRO A 254 71.99 -20.68 8.51
C PRO A 254 71.21 -21.93 8.94
N GLN A 255 70.36 -21.81 9.96
CA GLN A 255 69.39 -22.85 10.31
C GLN A 255 68.08 -22.59 9.57
N ASP A 256 67.63 -23.58 8.81
CA ASP A 256 66.29 -23.60 8.23
C ASP A 256 65.21 -23.59 9.33
N PRO A 257 63.99 -23.09 9.03
CA PRO A 257 62.94 -22.83 10.00
C PRO A 257 62.20 -24.10 10.48
N GLY A 258 62.91 -25.23 10.62
CA GLY A 258 62.38 -26.51 11.09
C GLY A 258 62.61 -26.82 12.58
N ASP A 259 63.65 -26.26 13.20
CA ASP A 259 64.15 -26.75 14.50
C ASP A 259 64.02 -25.74 15.65
N ALA A 260 62.84 -25.14 15.82
CA ALA A 260 62.51 -24.34 16.99
C ALA A 260 61.16 -24.72 17.61
N LYS A 261 61.01 -25.99 17.97
CA LYS A 261 60.12 -26.36 19.09
C LYS A 261 60.89 -26.12 20.39
N SER A 262 60.18 -25.55 21.36
CA SER A 262 60.62 -25.22 22.72
C SER A 262 61.41 -23.92 22.86
N ALA A 263 60.69 -22.82 23.05
CA ALA A 263 60.71 -22.06 24.30
C ALA A 263 59.99 -20.73 24.13
N LEU A 264 58.82 -20.58 24.76
CA LEU A 264 58.36 -19.28 25.23
C LEU A 264 57.53 -19.46 26.50
N PRO A 265 57.94 -18.83 27.62
CA PRO A 265 57.12 -18.68 28.79
C PRO A 265 56.26 -17.41 28.70
N SER A 266 55.16 -17.41 29.45
CA SER A 266 54.41 -16.26 29.98
C SER A 266 53.25 -15.71 29.14
N GLN A 267 52.04 -15.96 29.62
CA GLN A 267 50.99 -14.98 29.99
C GLN A 267 49.60 -15.57 29.76
N GLU A 268 49.21 -16.47 30.66
CA GLU A 268 47.81 -16.69 30.99
C GLU A 268 47.31 -15.44 31.71
N GLU A 269 46.43 -14.67 31.06
CA GLU A 269 45.41 -13.78 31.67
C GLU A 269 44.82 -12.86 30.58
N LYS A 270 44.12 -13.47 29.60
CA LYS A 270 43.11 -12.82 28.72
C LYS A 270 42.43 -13.78 27.73
N SER A 271 42.84 -15.04 27.67
CA SER A 271 42.32 -16.05 26.74
C SER A 271 41.12 -16.86 27.26
N SER A 272 40.84 -16.87 28.57
CA SER A 272 39.81 -17.75 29.15
C SER A 272 38.37 -17.39 28.71
N VAL A 273 38.06 -16.11 28.48
CA VAL A 273 36.70 -15.66 28.13
C VAL A 273 36.36 -15.93 26.65
N SER A 274 37.34 -15.80 25.74
CA SER A 274 37.14 -16.03 24.30
C SER A 274 36.98 -17.50 23.93
N VAL A 275 37.58 -18.41 24.71
CA VAL A 275 37.50 -19.85 24.45
C VAL A 275 36.15 -20.39 24.92
N ASN A 276 35.71 -19.99 26.11
CA ASN A 276 34.42 -20.43 26.66
C ASN A 276 33.22 -19.93 25.84
N THR A 277 33.29 -18.71 25.30
CA THR A 277 32.25 -18.17 24.41
C THR A 277 32.16 -18.93 23.09
N ALA A 278 33.29 -19.36 22.52
CA ALA A 278 33.31 -20.18 21.31
C ALA A 278 32.73 -21.58 21.54
N THR A 279 33.10 -22.24 22.64
CA THR A 279 32.54 -23.56 23.00
C THR A 279 31.04 -23.49 23.30
N ARG A 280 30.57 -22.43 23.98
CA ARG A 280 29.13 -22.22 24.18
C ARG A 280 28.39 -21.98 22.86
N ALA A 281 28.99 -21.24 21.93
CA ALA A 281 28.41 -21.01 20.60
C ALA A 281 28.34 -22.29 19.76
N GLU A 282 29.27 -23.22 19.94
CA GLU A 282 29.22 -24.56 19.32
C GLU A 282 28.07 -25.40 19.87
N HIS A 283 27.92 -25.48 21.19
CA HIS A 283 26.78 -26.16 21.81
C HIS A 283 25.44 -25.55 21.38
N MET A 284 25.36 -24.23 21.24
CA MET A 284 24.18 -23.56 20.69
C MET A 284 23.88 -24.01 19.26
N ARG A 285 24.89 -24.15 18.40
CA ARG A 285 24.71 -24.69 17.04
C ARG A 285 24.20 -26.12 17.07
N ASP A 286 24.72 -26.95 17.96
CA ASP A 286 24.33 -28.35 18.07
C ASP A 286 22.89 -28.51 18.57
N CYS A 287 22.45 -27.68 19.53
CA CYS A 287 21.04 -27.63 19.94
C CYS A 287 20.12 -27.27 18.77
N LEU A 288 20.47 -26.26 17.98
CA LEU A 288 19.67 -25.83 16.82
C LEU A 288 19.67 -26.89 15.70
N ARG A 289 20.81 -27.56 15.47
CA ARG A 289 20.94 -28.69 14.54
C ARG A 289 20.08 -29.87 14.98
N SER A 290 20.15 -30.25 16.26
CA SER A 290 19.36 -31.34 16.84
C SER A 290 17.86 -31.06 16.70
N LEU A 291 17.45 -29.82 16.96
CA LEU A 291 16.06 -29.37 16.80
C LEU A 291 15.58 -29.54 15.34
N LYS A 292 16.39 -29.13 14.36
CA LYS A 292 16.06 -29.28 12.94
C LYS A 292 16.11 -30.74 12.48
N LYS A 293 17.01 -31.56 13.03
CA LYS A 293 17.12 -33.01 12.73
C LYS A 293 15.96 -33.83 13.30
N THR A 294 15.42 -33.43 14.44
CA THR A 294 14.30 -34.11 15.11
C THR A 294 12.96 -33.80 14.45
N HIS A 295 12.81 -32.62 13.84
CA HIS A 295 11.60 -32.16 13.17
C HIS A 295 11.81 -31.91 11.67
N LYS A 296 12.45 -32.86 10.97
CA LYS A 296 12.71 -32.76 9.52
C LYS A 296 11.44 -32.59 8.68
N ASP A 297 10.33 -33.17 9.14
CA ASP A 297 9.06 -33.17 8.41
C ASP A 297 8.22 -31.89 8.64
N ASP A 298 8.59 -31.05 9.62
CA ASP A 298 7.84 -29.86 10.01
C ASP A 298 8.75 -28.63 10.15
N ASP A 299 9.37 -28.23 9.02
CA ASP A 299 10.24 -27.05 8.93
C ASP A 299 9.52 -25.76 9.34
N ALA A 300 8.20 -25.68 9.16
CA ALA A 300 7.38 -24.55 9.59
C ALA A 300 7.33 -24.43 11.12
N ARG A 301 7.27 -25.54 11.86
CA ARG A 301 7.36 -25.54 13.32
C ARG A 301 8.76 -25.18 13.80
N VAL A 302 9.81 -25.68 13.13
CA VAL A 302 11.21 -25.32 13.41
C VAL A 302 11.46 -23.82 13.23
N LYS A 303 11.00 -23.24 12.11
CA LYS A 303 11.10 -21.79 11.86
C LYS A 303 10.38 -20.95 12.90
N ARG A 304 9.16 -21.34 13.31
CA ARG A 304 8.40 -20.67 14.38
C ARG A 304 9.13 -20.74 15.74
N ALA A 305 9.80 -21.86 16.03
CA ALA A 305 10.63 -22.01 17.21
C ALA A 305 11.84 -21.06 17.19
N PHE A 306 12.60 -21.05 16.11
CA PHE A 306 13.76 -20.16 15.94
C PHE A 306 13.38 -18.69 16.02
N GLN A 307 12.27 -18.29 15.39
CA GLN A 307 11.75 -16.92 15.49
C GLN A 307 11.39 -16.54 16.93
N THR A 308 10.79 -17.46 17.67
CA THR A 308 10.38 -17.22 19.07
C THR A 308 11.61 -17.10 19.98
N LEU A 309 12.61 -17.98 19.82
CA LEU A 309 13.90 -17.89 20.50
C LEU A 309 14.63 -16.57 20.18
N LEU A 310 14.64 -16.18 18.91
CA LEU A 310 15.24 -14.94 18.45
C LEU A 310 14.60 -13.72 19.12
N ILE A 311 13.28 -13.69 19.27
CA ILE A 311 12.57 -12.60 19.94
C ILE A 311 13.01 -12.50 21.41
N TYR A 312 13.10 -13.62 22.13
CA TYR A 312 13.51 -13.60 23.54
C TYR A 312 14.94 -13.08 23.71
N VAL A 313 15.90 -13.64 22.97
CA VAL A 313 17.31 -13.22 23.05
C VAL A 313 17.47 -11.78 22.58
N ARG A 314 16.78 -11.37 21.51
CA ARG A 314 16.84 -10.00 20.98
C ARG A 314 16.26 -8.99 21.99
N ASN A 315 15.12 -9.32 22.61
CA ASN A 315 14.49 -8.43 23.58
C ASN A 315 15.40 -8.20 24.79
N VAL A 316 16.07 -9.24 25.29
CA VAL A 316 17.08 -9.13 26.34
C VAL A 316 18.27 -8.29 25.88
N ALA A 317 18.85 -8.59 24.71
CA ALA A 317 20.03 -7.89 24.20
C ALA A 317 19.78 -6.40 23.93
N MET A 318 18.56 -6.03 23.54
CA MET A 318 18.16 -4.64 23.28
C MET A 318 17.76 -3.87 24.54
N ASN A 319 17.24 -4.55 25.56
CA ASN A 319 16.69 -3.92 26.77
C ASN A 319 17.13 -4.68 28.03
N LEU A 320 18.42 -4.58 28.38
CA LEU A 320 19.03 -5.28 29.52
C LEU A 320 18.42 -4.89 30.87
N ASP A 321 18.08 -3.61 31.06
CA ASP A 321 17.59 -3.12 32.35
C ASP A 321 16.14 -3.51 32.63
N ALA A 322 15.34 -3.79 31.59
CA ALA A 322 13.93 -4.10 31.74
C ALA A 322 13.70 -5.58 32.14
N GLU A 323 13.45 -5.80 33.43
CA GLU A 323 13.24 -7.13 34.03
C GLU A 323 12.10 -7.94 33.37
N LYS A 324 11.09 -7.25 32.80
CA LYS A 324 10.01 -7.88 32.04
C LYS A 324 10.49 -8.75 30.86
N PHE A 325 11.66 -8.45 30.28
CA PHE A 325 12.24 -9.23 29.18
C PHE A 325 13.21 -10.31 29.65
N ARG A 326 13.65 -10.22 30.92
CA ARG A 326 14.49 -11.23 31.58
C ARG A 326 13.68 -12.36 32.20
N LYS A 327 12.35 -12.25 32.22
CA LYS A 327 11.42 -13.26 32.75
C LYS A 327 10.52 -13.83 31.64
N ILE A 328 10.50 -15.15 31.48
CA ILE A 328 9.67 -15.88 30.53
C ILE A 328 8.70 -16.77 31.30
N ARG A 329 7.41 -16.73 30.94
CA ARG A 329 6.35 -17.57 31.52
C ARG A 329 6.32 -18.94 30.85
N LEU A 330 6.53 -20.02 31.61
CA LEU A 330 6.48 -21.39 31.10
C LEU A 330 5.04 -21.86 30.82
N GLY A 331 4.04 -21.28 31.48
CA GLY A 331 2.62 -21.56 31.25
C GLY A 331 2.01 -20.94 29.98
N ASN A 332 2.77 -20.15 29.20
CA ASN A 332 2.23 -19.58 27.97
C ASN A 332 2.14 -20.67 26.87
N PRO A 333 0.94 -20.93 26.30
CA PRO A 333 0.78 -21.97 25.27
C PRO A 333 1.67 -21.74 24.05
N ASN A 334 1.91 -20.49 23.67
CA ASN A 334 2.81 -20.16 22.56
C ASN A 334 4.28 -20.52 22.87
N PHE A 335 4.70 -20.36 24.13
CA PHE A 335 6.03 -20.75 24.55
C PHE A 335 6.16 -22.28 24.61
N GLN A 336 5.15 -22.96 25.15
CA GLN A 336 5.16 -24.41 25.25
C GLN A 336 5.23 -25.10 23.89
N ASP A 337 4.35 -24.72 22.96
CA ASP A 337 4.24 -25.38 21.66
C ASP A 337 5.46 -25.14 20.76
N ARG A 338 6.09 -23.96 20.90
CA ARG A 338 7.19 -23.52 20.04
C ARG A 338 8.58 -23.75 20.63
N VAL A 339 8.76 -23.77 21.95
CA VAL A 339 10.08 -23.85 22.58
C VAL A 339 10.13 -24.97 23.62
N ALA A 340 9.20 -25.03 24.57
CA ALA A 340 9.30 -25.98 25.69
C ALA A 340 9.15 -27.45 25.28
N ARG A 341 8.27 -27.76 24.32
CA ARG A 341 8.09 -29.12 23.77
C ARG A 341 9.28 -29.57 22.90
N LEU A 342 10.19 -28.66 22.54
CA LEU A 342 11.35 -28.96 21.71
C LEU A 342 12.58 -29.08 22.61
N LYS A 343 13.18 -30.29 22.70
CA LYS A 343 14.31 -30.56 23.61
C LYS A 343 15.47 -29.56 23.45
N GLY A 344 15.85 -29.24 22.21
CA GLY A 344 16.91 -28.27 21.93
C GLY A 344 16.55 -26.80 22.22
N GLY A 345 15.27 -26.47 22.38
CA GLY A 345 14.82 -25.09 22.66
C GLY A 345 15.08 -24.66 24.11
N MET A 346 14.86 -25.57 25.07
CA MET A 346 15.12 -25.31 26.49
C MET A 346 16.63 -25.28 26.79
N GLU A 347 17.38 -26.25 26.28
CA GLU A 347 18.84 -26.29 26.39
C GLU A 347 19.49 -25.03 25.81
N PHE A 348 18.98 -24.52 24.68
CA PHE A 348 19.48 -23.28 24.09
C PHE A 348 19.28 -22.05 25.00
N LEU A 349 18.15 -21.97 25.73
CA LEU A 349 17.91 -20.88 26.68
C LEU A 349 18.80 -21.00 27.91
N GLU A 350 19.03 -22.22 28.40
CA GLU A 350 20.00 -22.47 29.49
C GLU A 350 21.43 -22.06 29.07
N LEU A 351 21.82 -22.34 27.82
CA LEU A 351 23.09 -21.87 27.24
C LEU A 351 23.15 -20.35 27.05
N CYS A 352 22.01 -19.66 26.90
CA CYS A 352 21.93 -18.20 26.92
C CYS A 352 22.05 -17.62 28.35
N GLY A 353 22.00 -18.46 29.39
CA GLY A 353 22.11 -18.07 30.80
C GLY A 353 20.77 -18.00 31.55
N PHE A 354 19.67 -18.43 30.92
CA PHE A 354 18.38 -18.47 31.62
C PHE A 354 18.32 -19.64 32.60
N GLU A 355 17.81 -19.38 33.79
CA GLU A 355 17.67 -20.36 34.88
C GLU A 355 16.20 -20.61 35.18
N LYS A 356 15.85 -21.85 35.52
CA LYS A 356 14.52 -22.21 36.01
C LYS A 356 14.44 -21.76 37.47
N LEU A 357 13.47 -20.91 37.80
CA LEU A 357 13.24 -20.51 39.20
C LEU A 357 12.52 -21.64 39.95
N GLU A 358 12.78 -21.77 41.26
CA GLU A 358 12.15 -22.78 42.12
C GLU A 358 10.62 -22.72 42.01
N GLY A 359 10.05 -23.70 41.31
CA GLY A 359 8.61 -23.81 41.02
C GLY A 359 8.24 -24.11 39.57
N ASP A 360 9.18 -24.18 38.63
CA ASP A 360 8.94 -24.52 37.20
C ASP A 360 7.91 -23.61 36.47
N GLU A 361 7.56 -22.46 37.05
CA GLU A 361 6.60 -21.53 36.42
C GLU A 361 7.26 -20.49 35.51
N TYR A 362 8.52 -20.11 35.80
CA TYR A 362 9.22 -19.04 35.11
C TYR A 362 10.67 -19.37 34.81
N LEU A 363 11.12 -18.93 33.64
CA LEU A 363 12.53 -18.85 33.26
C LEU A 363 13.03 -17.43 33.53
N TYR A 364 14.13 -17.28 34.27
CA TYR A 364 14.67 -15.98 34.65
C TYR A 364 16.15 -15.86 34.25
N LEU A 365 16.55 -14.69 33.75
CA LEU A 365 17.94 -14.37 33.45
C LEU A 365 18.46 -13.33 34.46
N PRO A 366 19.28 -13.74 35.45
CA PRO A 366 19.90 -12.81 36.40
C PRO A 366 20.78 -11.78 35.70
N ARG A 367 20.78 -10.53 36.21
CA ARG A 367 21.56 -9.43 35.63
C ARG A 367 23.05 -9.75 35.58
N ASP A 368 23.54 -10.45 36.61
CA ASP A 368 24.96 -10.77 36.78
C ASP A 368 25.45 -11.86 35.82
N LYS A 369 24.52 -12.64 35.26
CA LYS A 369 24.82 -13.72 34.30
C LYS A 369 24.63 -13.32 32.84
N VAL A 370 24.33 -12.04 32.57
CA VAL A 370 24.16 -11.55 31.19
C VAL A 370 25.52 -11.30 30.54
N ASP A 371 25.97 -12.25 29.72
CA ASP A 371 27.13 -12.05 28.86
C ASP A 371 26.69 -11.61 27.45
N MET A 372 27.01 -10.36 27.11
CA MET A 372 26.68 -9.78 25.80
C MET A 372 27.38 -10.48 24.63
N ALA A 373 28.57 -11.07 24.85
CA ALA A 373 29.26 -11.84 23.82
C ALA A 373 28.50 -13.14 23.53
N VAL A 374 27.99 -13.81 24.56
CA VAL A 374 27.18 -15.04 24.44
C VAL A 374 25.84 -14.75 23.77
N LEU A 375 25.13 -13.67 24.18
CA LEU A 375 23.87 -13.30 23.55
C LEU A 375 24.06 -12.88 22.07
N SER A 376 25.13 -12.15 21.76
CA SER A 376 25.47 -11.79 20.38
C SER A 376 25.78 -13.03 19.53
N ALA A 377 26.54 -13.98 20.07
CA ALA A 377 26.81 -15.25 19.41
C ALA A 377 25.51 -16.06 19.19
N ALA A 378 24.64 -16.13 20.20
CA ALA A 378 23.34 -16.80 20.12
C ALA A 378 22.45 -16.20 19.01
N LEU A 379 22.37 -14.86 18.93
CA LEU A 379 21.64 -14.17 17.86
C LEU A 379 22.23 -14.47 16.49
N SER A 380 23.56 -14.49 16.36
CA SER A 380 24.22 -14.85 15.11
C SER A 380 23.87 -16.28 14.70
N GLN A 381 23.92 -17.25 15.62
CA GLN A 381 23.61 -18.65 15.31
C GLN A 381 22.15 -18.84 14.91
N LEU A 382 21.21 -18.17 15.60
CA LEU A 382 19.79 -18.21 15.26
C LEU A 382 19.48 -17.60 13.89
N ASN A 383 20.08 -16.45 13.56
CA ASN A 383 19.91 -15.84 12.25
C ASN A 383 20.52 -16.72 11.15
N SER A 384 21.71 -17.28 11.39
CA SER A 384 22.31 -18.25 10.47
C SER A 384 21.42 -19.49 10.28
N ALA A 385 20.76 -19.97 11.33
CA ALA A 385 19.84 -21.11 11.24
C ALA A 385 18.57 -20.82 10.44
N MET A 386 18.11 -19.56 10.45
CA MET A 386 16.93 -19.12 9.71
C MET A 386 17.24 -18.81 8.24
N GLU A 387 18.37 -18.15 7.97
CA GLU A 387 18.74 -17.69 6.63
C GLU A 387 19.42 -18.78 5.80
N ASN A 388 20.15 -19.69 6.44
CA ASN A 388 20.89 -20.75 5.73
C ASN A 388 20.02 -22.01 5.54
N PRO A 389 19.66 -22.36 4.30
CA PRO A 389 18.89 -23.58 4.01
C PRO A 389 19.61 -24.85 4.45
N PHE A 390 20.95 -24.86 4.37
CA PHE A 390 21.82 -25.99 4.69
C PHE A 390 22.21 -26.08 6.17
N PHE A 391 21.65 -25.21 7.03
CA PHE A 391 21.92 -25.29 8.46
C PHE A 391 21.54 -26.68 8.99
N GLY A 392 22.55 -27.42 9.48
CA GLY A 392 22.40 -28.76 10.05
C GLY A 392 22.76 -29.95 9.16
N VAL A 393 23.19 -29.73 7.91
CA VAL A 393 23.53 -30.80 6.93
C VAL A 393 24.95 -31.37 7.10
N LEU A 394 25.87 -30.63 7.75
CA LEU A 394 27.28 -31.03 7.94
C LEU A 394 27.58 -31.58 9.32
#